data_AF-A0A820GPL6-F1
#
_entry.id   AF-A0A820GPL6-F1
#
_cell.length_a   1.000
_cell.length_b   1.000
_cell.length_c   1.000
_cell.angle_alpha   90.00
_cell.angle_beta   90.00
_cell.angle_gamma   90.00
#
_symmetry.space_group_name_H-M   'P 1'
#
loop_
_entity.id
_entity.type
_entity.pdbx_description
1 polymer ?
#
loop_
_entity_poly.entity_id
_entity_poly.type
_entity_poly.pdbx_seq_one_letter_code
_entity_poly.pdbx_strand_id
1 'polypeptide(L)'
;YGDTTREFTDAEIYEAARQADIHDTIIGLAEGYDTMCGSSSQVQLAGGQKQRIAIARLLIRNPKIVLFDEATSALNAAVEE
;
A
#
# COMPACT_ATOMS: atom_id res chain seq x y z
N TYR A 1 -5.11 4.97 -13.39
CA TYR A 1 -3.99 4.37 -12.63
C TYR A 1 -3.08 3.70 -13.66
N GLY A 2 -1.76 3.97 -13.61
CA GLY A 2 -0.80 3.61 -14.67
C GLY A 2 -0.70 2.13 -15.03
N ASP A 3 0.05 1.86 -16.11
CA ASP A 3 0.20 0.60 -16.85
C ASP A 3 -0.61 -0.59 -16.30
N THR A 4 -1.74 -0.87 -16.94
CA THR A 4 -2.66 -1.97 -16.64
C THR A 4 -2.50 -3.12 -17.64
N THR A 5 -1.46 -3.12 -18.46
CA THR A 5 -1.26 -4.12 -19.52
C THR A 5 -0.63 -5.42 -19.01
N ARG A 6 -0.09 -5.39 -17.79
CA ARG A 6 0.57 -6.51 -17.14
C ARG A 6 -0.22 -6.96 -15.92
N GLU A 7 -0.51 -8.25 -15.85
CA GLU A 7 -0.97 -8.91 -14.64
C GLU A 7 0.24 -9.20 -13.73
N PHE A 8 0.07 -8.96 -12.43
CA PHE A 8 1.09 -9.22 -11.43
C PHE A 8 0.80 -10.55 -10.75
N THR A 9 1.84 -11.34 -10.53
CA THR A 9 1.71 -12.56 -9.75
C THR A 9 1.54 -12.23 -8.26
N ASP A 10 0.91 -13.13 -7.50
CA ASP A 10 0.77 -12.97 -6.04
C ASP A 10 2.13 -12.77 -5.36
N ALA A 11 3.16 -13.47 -5.83
CA ALA A 11 4.53 -13.31 -5.33
C ALA A 11 5.04 -11.86 -5.47
N GLU A 12 4.81 -11.21 -6.62
CA GLU A 12 5.21 -9.82 -6.84
C GLU A 12 4.40 -8.85 -5.98
N ILE A 13 3.12 -9.13 -5.76
CA ILE A 13 2.25 -8.35 -4.88
C ILE A 13 2.74 -8.46 -3.44
N TYR A 14 3.10 -9.66 -2.98
CA TYR A 14 3.59 -9.89 -1.63
C TYR A 14 4.93 -9.22 -1.40
N GLU A 15 5.86 -9.33 -2.35
CA GLU A 15 7.16 -8.63 -2.28
C GLU A 15 6.99 -7.11 -2.23
N ALA A 16 6.14 -6.54 -3.09
CA ALA A 16 5.87 -5.10 -3.07
C ALA A 16 5.22 -4.65 -1.75
N ALA A 17 4.32 -5.45 -1.19
CA ALA A 17 3.69 -5.17 0.10
C ALA A 17 4.67 -5.28 1.28
N ARG A 18 5.65 -6.19 1.21
CA ARG A 18 6.73 -6.30 2.21
C ARG A 18 7.67 -5.10 2.13
N GLN A 19 8.06 -4.69 0.93
CA GLN A 19 8.91 -3.52 0.72
C GLN A 19 8.24 -2.21 1.18
N ALA A 20 6.90 -2.14 1.13
CA ALA A 20 6.13 -1.02 1.65
C ALA A 20 5.73 -1.15 3.13
N ASP A 21 6.23 -2.18 3.84
CA ASP A 21 5.96 -2.43 5.25
C ASP A 21 4.45 -2.49 5.58
N ILE A 22 3.67 -3.15 4.72
CA ILE A 22 2.22 -3.30 4.90
C ILE A 22 1.75 -4.75 4.83
N HIS A 23 2.61 -5.68 4.42
CA HIS A 23 2.31 -7.10 4.33
C HIS A 23 1.65 -7.61 5.61
N ASP A 24 2.29 -7.49 6.76
CA ASP A 24 1.78 -8.02 8.03
C ASP A 24 0.43 -7.43 8.44
N THR A 25 0.20 -6.16 8.12
CA THR A 25 -1.10 -5.52 8.32
C THR A 25 -2.17 -6.18 7.45
N ILE A 26 -1.88 -6.43 6.16
CA ILE A 26 -2.82 -7.05 5.22
C ILE A 26 -3.15 -8.48 5.66
N ILE A 27 -2.16 -9.30 6.01
CA ILE A 27 -2.38 -10.70 6.42
C ILE A 27 -3.15 -10.77 7.76
N GLY A 28 -3.04 -9.73 8.60
CA GLY A 28 -3.79 -9.62 9.85
C GLY A 28 -5.27 -9.28 9.67
N LEU A 29 -5.72 -8.94 8.46
CA LEU A 29 -7.13 -8.71 8.16
C LEU A 29 -7.87 -10.05 8.00
N ALA A 30 -9.18 -10.06 8.28
CA ALA A 30 -10.01 -11.27 8.22
C ALA A 30 -9.93 -12.00 6.87
N GLU A 31 -9.88 -11.24 5.76
CA GLU A 31 -9.83 -11.77 4.39
C GLU A 31 -8.45 -11.59 3.75
N GLY A 32 -7.43 -11.20 4.52
CA GLY A 32 -6.07 -10.99 3.99
C GLY A 32 -6.03 -10.00 2.83
N TYR A 33 -5.39 -10.41 1.72
CA TYR A 33 -5.28 -9.64 0.48
C TYR A 33 -6.61 -9.46 -0.27
N ASP A 34 -7.61 -10.29 0.00
CA ASP A 34 -8.94 -10.19 -0.59
C ASP A 34 -9.85 -9.23 0.19
N THR A 35 -9.32 -8.62 1.26
CA THR A 35 -10.06 -7.65 2.07
C THR A 35 -10.46 -6.43 1.22
N MET A 36 -11.77 -6.24 1.06
CA MET A 36 -12.31 -5.08 0.37
C MET A 36 -12.01 -3.79 1.14
N CYS A 37 -11.40 -2.81 0.46
CA CYS A 37 -11.03 -1.51 1.02
C CYS A 37 -11.72 -0.37 0.26
N GLY A 38 -12.26 0.64 0.96
CA GLY A 38 -12.87 1.82 0.35
C GLY A 38 -13.93 2.50 1.23
N SER A 39 -14.57 3.54 0.68
CA SER A 39 -15.60 4.30 1.40
C SER A 39 -16.82 3.46 1.80
N SER A 40 -17.02 2.33 1.12
CA SER A 40 -18.13 1.40 1.34
C SER A 40 -17.71 0.11 2.06
N SER A 41 -16.44 -0.05 2.45
CA SER A 41 -15.99 -1.24 3.17
C SER A 41 -16.10 -1.09 4.69
N GLN A 42 -16.35 -2.21 5.37
CA GLN A 42 -16.31 -2.29 6.84
C GLN A 42 -14.90 -2.04 7.39
N VAL A 43 -13.86 -2.41 6.63
CA VAL A 43 -12.46 -2.15 6.98
C VAL A 43 -12.09 -0.73 6.56
N GLN A 44 -11.81 0.12 7.55
CA GLN A 44 -11.33 1.49 7.34
C GLN A 44 -9.82 1.52 7.57
N LEU A 45 -9.07 1.72 6.49
CA LEU A 45 -7.62 1.87 6.57
C LEU A 45 -7.24 3.27 7.05
N ALA A 46 -6.31 3.32 8.00
CA ALA A 46 -5.71 4.55 8.48
C ALA A 46 -4.94 5.26 7.34
N GLY A 47 -4.70 6.57 7.48
CA GLY A 47 -3.98 7.37 6.47
C GLY A 47 -2.61 6.78 6.11
N GLY A 48 -1.83 6.39 7.12
CA GLY A 48 -0.52 5.74 6.90
C GLY A 48 -0.61 4.38 6.18
N GLN A 49 -1.63 3.57 6.48
CA GLN A 49 -1.85 2.29 5.78
C GLN A 49 -2.21 2.52 4.30
N LYS A 50 -3.07 3.51 4.02
CA LYS A 50 -3.42 3.91 2.65
C LYS A 50 -2.20 4.38 1.87
N GLN A 51 -1.31 5.16 2.51
CA GLN A 51 -0.05 5.58 1.89
C GLN A 51 0.87 4.40 1.61
N ARG A 52 1.04 3.47 2.55
CA ARG A 52 1.87 2.28 2.33
C ARG A 52 1.33 1.40 1.20
N ILE A 53 0.01 1.25 1.08
CA ILE A 53 -0.60 0.59 -0.08
C ILE A 53 -0.29 1.35 -1.39
N ALA A 54 -0.34 2.67 -1.38
CA ALA A 54 0.03 3.48 -2.55
C ALA A 54 1.52 3.27 -2.92
N ILE A 55 2.40 3.18 -1.93
CA ILE A 55 3.83 2.87 -2.12
C ILE A 55 4.00 1.45 -2.68
N ALA A 56 3.33 0.43 -2.15
CA ALA A 56 3.37 -0.92 -2.70
C ALA A 56 2.95 -0.94 -4.18
N ARG A 57 1.87 -0.21 -4.52
CA ARG A 57 1.38 -0.06 -5.91
C ARG A 57 2.34 0.69 -6.82
N LEU A 58 3.20 1.53 -6.27
CA LEU A 58 4.25 2.25 -6.96
C LEU A 58 5.43 1.33 -7.24
N LEU A 59 5.92 0.62 -6.22
CA LEU A 59 7.05 -0.29 -6.29
C LEU A 59 6.83 -1.38 -7.34
N ILE A 60 5.65 -2.02 -7.32
CA ILE A 60 5.34 -3.11 -8.27
C ILE A 60 5.27 -2.63 -9.73
N ARG A 61 4.89 -1.36 -9.96
CA ARG A 61 4.81 -0.76 -11.30
C ARG A 61 6.12 -0.15 -11.76
N ASN A 62 7.08 0.06 -10.86
CA ASN A 62 8.37 0.69 -11.11
C ASN A 62 8.32 1.87 -12.11
N PRO A 63 7.51 2.91 -11.86
CA PRO A 63 7.35 4.01 -12.80
C PRO A 63 8.62 4.87 -12.86
N LYS A 64 8.89 5.43 -14.05
CA LYS A 64 10.08 6.26 -14.28
C LYS A 64 10.09 7.57 -13.51
N ILE A 65 8.91 8.12 -13.22
CA ILE A 65 8.72 9.39 -12.51
C ILE A 65 7.58 9.21 -11.51
N VAL A 66 7.79 9.73 -10.29
CA VAL A 66 6.81 9.68 -9.20
C VAL A 66 6.57 11.09 -8.71
N LEU A 67 5.30 11.48 -8.60
CA LEU A 67 4.87 12.73 -8.00
C LEU A 67 4.13 12.41 -6.71
N PHE A 68 4.73 12.79 -5.58
CA PHE A 68 4.07 12.72 -4.29
C PHE A 68 3.52 14.10 -3.95
N ASP A 69 2.21 14.18 -3.79
CA ASP A 69 1.56 15.35 -3.21
C ASP A 69 1.40 15.10 -1.70
N GLU A 70 1.84 16.04 -0.87
CA GLU A 70 1.80 15.97 0.61
C GLU A 70 2.52 14.76 1.26
N ALA A 71 3.75 14.44 0.84
CA ALA A 71 4.53 13.30 1.37
C ALA A 71 4.80 13.33 2.90
N THR A 72 4.64 14.48 3.56
CA THR A 72 4.91 14.69 4.99
C THR A 72 3.68 14.61 5.90
N SER A 73 2.44 14.66 5.39
CA SER A 73 1.25 14.79 6.25
C SER A 73 0.88 13.53 7.05
N ALA A 74 1.35 12.34 6.66
CA ALA A 74 1.07 11.10 7.40
C ALA A 74 2.32 10.40 7.96
N LEU A 75 3.50 11.01 7.80
CA LEU A 75 4.71 10.60 8.51
C LEU A 75 4.70 11.28 9.88
N ASN A 76 3.75 10.90 10.74
CA ASN A 76 3.89 11.20 12.17
C ASN A 76 4.99 10.27 12.67
N ALA A 77 6.24 10.74 12.51
CA ALA A 77 7.42 10.07 12.99
C ALA A 77 7.22 9.71 14.45
N ALA A 78 7.30 8.42 14.78
CA ALA A 78 7.67 8.02 16.11
C ALA A 78 9.04 8.67 16.38
N VAL A 79 9.01 9.81 17.05
CA VAL A 79 10.20 10.36 17.71
C VAL A 79 10.35 9.49 18.96
N GLU A 80 11.24 8.52 18.90
CA GLU A 80 11.76 7.86 20.09
C GLU A 80 12.68 8.86 20.81
N GLU A 81 12.32 9.20 22.05
CA GLU A 81 13.24 9.61 23.11
C GLU A 81 13.16 8.59 24.26
#